data_AF-A0A2M8HQ91-F1
#
_entry.id   AF-A0A2M8HQ91-F1
#
_cell.length_a   1.000
_cell.length_b   1.000
_cell.length_c   1.000
_cell.angle_alpha   90.00
_cell.angle_beta   90.00
_cell.angle_gamma   90.00
#
_symmetry.space_group_name_H-M   'P 1'
#
loop_
_entity.id
_entity.type
_entity.pdbx_description
1 polymer ?
#
loop_
_entity_poly.entity_id
_entity_poly.type
_entity_poly.pdbx_seq_one_letter_code
_entity_poly.pdbx_strand_id
1 'polypeptide(L)'
;MEPVKVNPASLDKISADLKKDPELAIGNYLYKGYRIQISKYKASGAERVQQLYKRRRDNGLCIVCGTKVTRKNPSTGKLYRLCDTHRALIDQKNKEKAAARNKKK
;
A
#
# COMPACT_ATOMS: atom_id res chain seq x y z
N MET A 1 -4.75 -9.49 5.46
CA MET A 1 -5.40 -9.42 4.13
C MET A 1 -6.01 -10.77 3.88
N GLU A 2 -7.29 -10.80 3.52
CA GLU A 2 -7.96 -12.05 3.15
C GLU A 2 -7.32 -12.63 1.88
N PRO A 3 -7.20 -13.96 1.78
CA PRO A 3 -6.57 -14.60 0.64
C PRO A 3 -7.45 -14.48 -0.60
N VAL A 4 -6.84 -14.18 -1.75
CA VAL A 4 -7.55 -14.04 -3.03
C VAL A 4 -7.85 -15.44 -3.57
N LYS A 5 -9.12 -15.74 -3.87
CA LYS A 5 -9.49 -17.01 -4.52
C LYS A 5 -8.86 -17.08 -5.91
N VAL A 6 -8.16 -18.17 -6.20
CA VAL A 6 -7.47 -18.40 -7.48
C VAL A 6 -7.88 -19.74 -8.09
N ASN A 7 -7.86 -19.81 -9.42
CA ASN A 7 -8.11 -21.01 -10.21
C ASN A 7 -6.79 -21.53 -10.82
N PRO A 8 -6.77 -22.70 -11.50
CA PRO A 8 -5.54 -23.26 -12.08
C PRO A 8 -4.83 -22.31 -13.04
N ALA A 9 -5.58 -21.64 -13.93
CA ALA A 9 -5.00 -20.67 -14.87
C ALA A 9 -4.36 -19.45 -14.17
N SER A 10 -4.90 -19.06 -13.01
CA SER A 10 -4.34 -17.99 -12.19
C SER A 10 -3.05 -18.42 -11.50
N LEU A 11 -2.95 -19.68 -11.08
CA LEU A 11 -1.70 -20.25 -10.55
C LEU A 11 -0.60 -20.28 -11.61
N ASP A 12 -0.93 -20.65 -12.85
CA ASP A 12 0.01 -20.57 -13.97
C ASP A 12 0.55 -19.15 -14.17
N LYS A 13 -0.35 -18.15 -14.17
CA LYS A 13 0.05 -16.74 -14.22
C LYS A 13 0.95 -16.35 -13.06
N ILE A 14 0.58 -16.69 -11.82
CA ILE A 14 1.40 -16.40 -10.63
C ILE A 14 2.79 -17.05 -10.75
N SER A 15 2.87 -18.25 -11.30
CA SER A 15 4.14 -18.94 -11.53
C SER A 15 4.98 -18.28 -12.63
N ALA A 16 4.34 -17.75 -13.68
CA ALA A 16 4.99 -16.97 -14.72
C ALA A 16 5.49 -15.61 -14.18
N ASP A 17 4.69 -14.94 -13.35
CA ASP A 17 5.06 -13.69 -12.67
C ASP A 17 6.24 -13.93 -11.74
N LEU A 18 6.25 -15.03 -10.96
CA LEU A 18 7.40 -15.43 -10.13
C LEU A 18 8.70 -15.55 -10.92
N LYS A 19 8.65 -15.96 -12.19
CA LYS A 19 9.85 -16.09 -13.05
C LYS A 19 10.29 -14.76 -13.66
N LYS A 20 9.35 -13.87 -14.00
CA LYS A 20 9.64 -12.60 -14.68
C LYS A 20 9.89 -11.46 -13.71
N ASP A 21 8.95 -11.24 -12.80
CA ASP A 21 8.99 -10.19 -11.78
C ASP A 21 8.38 -10.73 -10.48
N PRO A 22 9.22 -11.28 -9.57
CA PRO A 22 8.76 -11.91 -8.34
C PRO A 22 7.96 -10.97 -7.43
N GLU A 23 8.07 -9.65 -7.58
CA GLU A 23 7.32 -8.69 -6.78
C GLU A 23 5.82 -8.73 -7.11
N LEU A 24 5.44 -8.93 -8.37
CA LEU A 24 4.03 -9.04 -8.79
C LEU A 24 3.34 -10.27 -8.19
N ALA A 25 4.09 -11.33 -7.95
CA ALA A 25 3.54 -12.57 -7.40
C ALA A 25 3.36 -12.55 -5.87
N ILE A 26 3.90 -11.55 -5.15
CA ILE A 26 3.80 -11.46 -3.69
C ILE A 26 2.34 -11.30 -3.26
N GLY A 27 1.83 -12.26 -2.47
CA GLY A 27 0.42 -12.29 -2.13
C GLY A 27 0.02 -13.44 -1.23
N ASN A 28 -1.28 -13.46 -0.90
CA ASN A 28 -1.94 -14.57 -0.22
C ASN A 28 -3.07 -15.04 -1.12
N TYR A 29 -3.07 -16.32 -1.46
CA TYR A 29 -3.97 -16.92 -2.43
C TYR A 29 -4.69 -18.11 -1.80
N LEU A 30 -5.91 -18.39 -2.23
CA LEU A 30 -6.71 -19.52 -1.81
C LEU A 30 -7.02 -20.40 -3.03
N TYR A 31 -6.51 -21.63 -3.04
CA TYR A 31 -6.71 -22.60 -4.10
C TYR A 31 -7.30 -23.90 -3.54
N LYS A 32 -8.54 -24.24 -3.92
CA LYS A 32 -9.24 -25.45 -3.46
C LYS A 32 -9.19 -25.68 -1.94
N GLY A 33 -9.27 -24.60 -1.14
CA GLY A 33 -9.19 -24.66 0.33
C GLY A 33 -7.77 -24.56 0.90
N TYR A 34 -6.73 -24.64 0.06
CA TYR A 34 -5.35 -24.46 0.48
C TYR A 34 -4.92 -23.01 0.37
N ARG A 35 -4.22 -22.52 1.39
CA ARG A 35 -3.61 -21.19 1.38
C ARG A 35 -2.21 -21.27 0.80
N ILE A 36 -1.94 -20.45 -0.21
CA ILE A 36 -0.61 -20.26 -0.79
C ILE A 36 -0.15 -18.84 -0.45
N GLN A 37 0.97 -18.72 0.25
CA GLN A 37 1.56 -17.44 0.60
C GLN A 37 2.90 -17.27 -0.11
N ILE A 38 3.02 -16.20 -0.90
CA ILE A 38 4.26 -15.84 -1.59
C ILE A 38 4.79 -14.57 -0.93
N SER A 39 5.99 -14.66 -0.36
CA SER A 39 6.67 -13.55 0.29
C SER A 39 8.18 -13.66 0.16
N LYS A 40 8.87 -12.52 0.07
CA LYS A 40 10.33 -12.48 -0.05
C LYS A 40 11.01 -13.05 1.20
N TYR A 41 11.93 -13.99 1.01
CA TYR A 41 12.71 -14.59 2.08
C TYR A 41 13.59 -13.54 2.76
N LYS A 42 13.63 -13.54 4.10
CA LYS A 42 14.41 -12.60 4.94
C LYS A 42 14.24 -11.10 4.58
N ALA A 43 13.09 -10.71 4.02
CA ALA A 43 12.82 -9.29 3.78
C ALA A 43 12.97 -8.47 5.07
N SER A 44 13.74 -7.39 4.99
CA SER A 44 13.90 -6.46 6.11
C SER A 44 12.59 -5.77 6.44
N GLY A 45 12.47 -5.23 7.67
CA GLY A 45 11.31 -4.44 8.06
C GLY A 45 11.07 -3.26 7.12
N ALA A 46 12.14 -2.59 6.68
CA ALA A 46 12.08 -1.47 5.74
C ALA A 46 11.51 -1.89 4.38
N GLU A 47 11.99 -3.01 3.81
CA GLU A 47 11.47 -3.53 2.54
C GLU A 47 9.99 -3.90 2.63
N ARG A 48 9.56 -4.53 3.73
CA ARG A 48 8.15 -4.85 3.94
C ARG A 48 7.28 -3.59 3.98
N VAL A 49 7.75 -2.53 4.63
CA VAL A 49 7.05 -1.24 4.69
C VAL A 49 7.00 -0.58 3.31
N GLN A 50 8.09 -0.62 2.55
CA GLN A 50 8.11 -0.09 1.18
C GLN A 50 7.16 -0.84 0.24
N GLN A 51 7.13 -2.17 0.31
CA GLN A 51 6.18 -2.98 -0.47
C GLN A 51 4.73 -2.70 -0.07
N LEU A 52 4.45 -2.60 1.22
CA LEU A 52 3.13 -2.22 1.72
C LEU A 52 2.73 -0.82 1.22
N TYR A 53 3.66 0.13 1.24
CA TYR A 53 3.45 1.49 0.74
C TYR A 53 3.10 1.50 -0.75
N LYS A 54 3.90 0.82 -1.58
CA LYS A 54 3.69 0.69 -3.04
C LYS A 54 2.33 0.09 -3.32
N ARG A 55 2.03 -1.07 -2.72
CA ARG A 55 0.74 -1.75 -2.87
C ARG A 55 -0.45 -0.88 -2.46
N ARG A 56 -0.35 -0.17 -1.33
CA ARG A 56 -1.43 0.73 -0.88
C ARG A 56 -1.64 1.86 -1.87
N ARG A 57 -0.57 2.46 -2.40
CA ARG A 57 -0.66 3.54 -3.39
C ARG A 57 -1.32 3.09 -4.69
N ASP A 58 -0.93 1.92 -5.21
CA ASP A 58 -1.46 1.39 -6.46
C ASP A 58 -2.96 1.06 -6.35
N ASN A 59 -3.41 0.63 -5.18
CA ASN A 59 -4.82 0.35 -4.90
C ASN A 59 -5.62 1.59 -4.44
N GLY A 60 -5.02 2.78 -4.45
CA GLY A 60 -5.69 4.01 -4.00
C GLY A 60 -6.04 3.99 -2.51
N LEU A 61 -5.24 3.29 -1.69
CA LEU A 61 -5.42 3.18 -0.24
C LEU A 61 -4.48 4.14 0.51
N CYS A 62 -4.92 4.56 1.69
CA CYS A 62 -4.11 5.36 2.59
C CYS A 62 -2.89 4.58 3.04
N ILE A 63 -1.70 5.17 2.90
CA ILE A 63 -0.43 4.52 3.29
C ILE A 63 -0.32 4.22 4.79
N VAL A 64 -1.10 4.89 5.65
CA VAL A 64 -1.07 4.71 7.12
C VAL A 64 -2.08 3.64 7.55
N CYS A 65 -3.37 3.85 7.31
CA CYS A 65 -4.44 2.96 7.80
C CYS A 65 -5.02 2.00 6.75
N GLY A 66 -4.68 2.15 5.46
CA GLY A 66 -5.22 1.30 4.40
C GLY A 66 -6.66 1.63 3.98
N THR A 67 -7.29 2.68 4.53
CA THR A 67 -8.63 3.13 4.10
C THR A 67 -8.59 3.63 2.65
N LYS A 68 -9.64 3.35 1.87
CA LYS A 68 -9.77 3.82 0.48
C LYS A 68 -9.74 5.35 0.41
N VAL A 69 -8.90 5.88 -0.45
CA VAL A 69 -8.79 7.31 -0.70
C VAL A 69 -9.76 7.67 -1.82
N THR A 70 -10.64 8.63 -1.56
CA THR A 70 -11.63 9.13 -2.52
C THR A 70 -11.18 10.44 -3.17
N ARG A 71 -10.39 11.25 -2.46
CA ARG A 71 -9.92 12.54 -2.95
C ARG A 71 -8.74 12.44 -3.91
N LYS A 72 -8.87 13.16 -5.02
CA LYS A 72 -7.81 13.38 -6.01
C LYS A 72 -7.14 14.73 -5.79
N ASN A 73 -5.86 14.78 -6.11
CA ASN A 73 -5.12 16.03 -6.21
C ASN A 73 -5.59 16.79 -7.47
N PRO A 74 -6.16 17.99 -7.34
CA PRO A 74 -6.65 18.76 -8.49
C PRO A 74 -5.53 19.10 -9.50
N SER A 75 -4.29 19.29 -9.04
CA SER A 75 -3.17 19.64 -9.91
C SER A 75 -2.60 18.46 -10.71
N THR A 76 -2.84 17.21 -10.28
CA THR A 76 -2.25 16.03 -10.94
C THR A 76 -3.29 14.97 -11.34
N GLY A 77 -4.54 15.12 -10.94
CA GLY A 77 -5.60 14.12 -11.12
C GLY A 77 -5.43 12.82 -10.32
N LYS A 78 -4.29 12.62 -9.64
CA LYS A 78 -3.96 11.38 -8.91
C LYS A 78 -4.60 11.36 -7.53
N LEU A 79 -4.97 10.17 -7.04
CA LEU A 79 -5.42 10.00 -5.65
C LEU A 79 -4.34 10.43 -4.67
N TYR A 80 -4.74 11.10 -3.59
CA TYR A 80 -3.82 11.45 -2.52
C TYR A 80 -3.23 10.21 -1.84
N ARG A 81 -2.06 10.39 -1.19
CA ARG A 81 -1.39 9.29 -0.48
C ARG A 81 -2.05 8.94 0.87
N LEU A 82 -2.87 9.85 1.41
CA LEU A 82 -3.52 9.74 2.71
C LEU A 82 -5.02 9.89 2.58
N CYS A 83 -5.77 9.23 3.47
CA CYS A 83 -7.19 9.53 3.68
C CYS A 83 -7.36 10.90 4.35
N ASP A 84 -8.59 11.42 4.34
CA ASP A 84 -8.90 12.74 4.90
C ASP A 84 -8.51 12.88 6.37
N THR A 85 -8.73 11.84 7.18
CA THR A 85 -8.36 11.83 8.60
C THR A 85 -6.84 12.02 8.80
N HIS A 86 -6.02 11.22 8.11
CA HIS A 86 -4.56 11.31 8.23
C HIS A 86 -4.01 12.59 7.59
N ARG A 87 -4.67 13.12 6.56
CA ARG A 87 -4.32 14.44 6.03
C ARG A 87 -4.56 15.54 7.05
N ALA A 88 -5.75 15.60 7.64
CA ALA A 88 -6.11 16.61 8.63
C ALA A 88 -5.12 16.62 9.81
N LEU A 89 -4.71 15.43 10.28
CA LEU A 89 -3.69 15.29 11.32
C LEU A 89 -2.33 15.87 10.91
N ILE A 90 -1.88 15.65 9.67
CA ILE A 90 -0.64 16.23 9.17
C ILE A 90 -0.77 17.75 8.99
N ASP A 91 -1.89 18.20 8.42
CA ASP A 91 -2.15 19.62 8.17
C ASP A 91 -2.19 20.39 9.49
N GLN A 92 -2.81 19.84 10.54
CA GLN A 92 -2.78 20.40 11.90
C GLN A 92 -1.36 20.46 12.46
N LYS A 93 -0.61 19.35 12.42
CA LYS A 93 0.78 19.32 12.89
C LYS A 93 1.67 20.34 12.17
N ASN A 94 1.43 20.57 10.89
CA ASN A 94 2.16 21.57 10.11
C ASN A 94 1.79 23.00 10.53
N LYS A 95 0.51 23.28 10.82
CA LYS A 95 0.07 24.57 11.36
C LYS A 95 0.69 24.86 12.72
N GLU A 96 0.70 23.89 13.62
CA GLU A 96 1.31 24.01 14.94
C GLU A 96 2.82 24.31 14.84
N LYS A 97 3.54 23.60 13.97
CA LYS A 97 4.96 23.86 13.70
C LYS A 97 5.21 25.25 13.13
N ALA A 98 4.36 25.73 12.23
CA ALA A 98 4.47 27.07 11.66
C ALA A 98 4.24 28.15 12.73
N ALA A 99 3.22 27.99 13.58
CA ALA A 99 2.94 28.89 14.68
C ALA A 99 4.10 28.92 15.71
N ALA A 100 4.68 27.76 16.03
CA ALA A 100 5.83 27.67 16.94
C ALA A 100 7.10 28.32 16.37
N ARG A 101 7.30 28.28 15.05
CA ARG A 101 8.40 28.99 14.37
C ARG A 101 8.22 30.50 14.41
N ASN A 102 7.00 31.00 14.21
CA ASN A 102 6.72 32.43 14.23
C ASN A 102 6.78 33.04 15.65
N LYS A 103 6.53 32.25 16.71
CA LYS A 103 6.70 32.71 18.11
C LYS A 103 8.16 32.79 18.58
N LYS A 104 9.11 32.25 17.82
CA LYS A 104 10.56 32.30 18.11
C LYS A 104 11.30 33.41 17.33
N LYS A 105 10.57 34.16 16.50
CA LYS A 105 11.05 35.34 15.78
C LYS A 105 10.51 36.59 16.47
#